data_AF-A0A1S3GWJ4-F1
#
_entry.id   AF-A0A1S3GWJ4-F1
#
_cell.length_a   1.000
_cell.length_b   1.000
_cell.length_c   1.000
_cell.angle_alpha   90.00
_cell.angle_beta   90.00
_cell.angle_gamma   90.00
#
_symmetry.space_group_name_H-M   'P 1'
#
loop_
_entity.id
_entity.type
_entity.pdbx_description
1 polymer ?
#
loop_
_entity_poly.entity_id
_entity_poly.type
_entity_poly.pdbx_seq_one_letter_code
_entity_poly.pdbx_strand_id
1 'polypeptide(L)'
;ALKATGLQTSDPRLRDCMCQMHRMVQESSSGGLLDRDLFQKCVSSNIVLLTQAFRKKFVIPDFEEFTGHVDRIFEDCKELTGGKVAAYIPQLAKSNPDLWGVSLCTVDGQRHSVGHTKIPFCLQSCVKPLTYAISISTLGTDYVHKFVGKEPSGLRYNKLSLNEEGIPHNPMVNAGAIVVSSLIK
;
A
#
# COMPACT_ATOMS: atom_id res chain seq x y z
N ALA A 1 4.78 23.10 3.37
CA ALA A 1 4.26 23.10 1.99
C ALA A 1 4.23 21.68 1.39
N LEU A 2 5.37 21.04 1.08
CA LEU A 2 5.38 19.72 0.42
C LEU A 2 4.61 18.63 1.19
N LYS A 3 4.81 18.48 2.51
CA LYS A 3 4.11 17.46 3.30
C LYS A 3 2.58 17.64 3.31
N ALA A 4 2.09 18.88 3.19
CA ALA A 4 0.66 19.18 3.16
C ALA A 4 -0.03 18.66 1.88
N THR A 5 0.74 18.40 0.81
CA THR A 5 0.21 17.73 -0.39
C THR A 5 0.07 16.21 -0.20
N GLY A 6 0.54 15.67 0.94
CA GLY A 6 0.59 14.24 1.23
C GLY A 6 1.85 13.53 0.75
N LEU A 7 2.73 14.19 0.00
CA LEU A 7 4.02 13.61 -0.39
C LEU A 7 4.98 13.54 0.79
N GLN A 8 5.73 12.44 0.87
CA GLN A 8 6.82 12.28 1.82
C GLN A 8 8.15 12.69 1.18
N THR A 9 9.07 13.22 1.98
CA THR A 9 10.43 13.56 1.52
C THR A 9 11.25 12.34 1.10
N SER A 10 10.84 11.15 1.54
CA SER A 10 11.41 9.86 1.16
C SER A 10 10.80 9.27 -0.13
N ASP A 11 9.92 10.01 -0.82
CA ASP A 11 9.38 9.56 -2.12
C ASP A 11 10.54 9.35 -3.11
N PRO A 12 10.70 8.14 -3.69
CA PRO A 12 11.77 7.87 -4.63
C PRO A 12 11.77 8.80 -5.85
N ARG A 13 10.60 9.30 -6.26
CA ARG A 13 10.44 10.24 -7.38
C ARG A 13 10.93 11.65 -7.03
N LEU A 14 11.17 11.96 -5.76
CA LEU A 14 11.72 13.23 -5.29
C LEU A 14 13.21 13.13 -4.90
N ARG A 15 13.82 11.95 -5.04
CA ARG A 15 15.18 11.68 -4.58
C ARG A 15 16.18 12.70 -5.10
N ASP A 16 16.16 13.00 -6.39
CA ASP A 16 17.15 13.89 -7.02
C ASP A 16 16.99 15.33 -6.53
N CYS A 17 15.76 15.84 -6.45
CA CYS A 17 15.47 17.14 -5.84
C CYS A 17 15.94 17.21 -4.39
N MET A 18 15.64 16.18 -3.58
CA MET A 18 16.05 16.15 -2.18
C MET A 18 17.58 16.10 -2.07
N CYS A 19 18.28 15.26 -2.83
CA CYS A 19 19.75 15.21 -2.83
C CYS A 19 20.38 16.56 -3.21
N GLN A 20 19.86 17.23 -4.25
CA GLN A 20 20.36 18.54 -4.65
C GLN A 20 20.12 19.62 -3.58
N MET A 21 18.93 19.62 -2.96
CA MET A 21 18.63 20.54 -1.86
C MET A 21 19.58 20.33 -0.68
N HIS A 22 19.81 19.08 -0.25
CA HIS A 22 20.72 18.79 0.86
C HIS A 22 22.16 19.25 0.54
N ARG A 23 22.65 19.00 -0.67
CA ARG A 23 23.98 19.44 -1.09
C ARG A 23 24.11 20.97 -1.05
N MET A 24 23.14 21.68 -1.63
CA MET A 24 23.20 23.15 -1.69
C MET A 24 23.07 23.78 -0.30
N VAL A 25 22.24 23.22 0.59
CA VAL A 25 22.12 23.70 1.98
C VAL A 25 23.42 23.48 2.76
N GLN A 26 24.15 22.39 2.52
CA GLN A 26 25.45 22.15 3.16
C GLN A 26 26.56 23.06 2.63
N GLU A 27 26.55 23.37 1.33
CA GLU A 27 27.55 24.24 0.70
C GLU A 27 27.30 25.73 0.98
N SER A 28 26.07 26.11 1.33
CA SER A 28 25.69 27.51 1.54
C SER A 28 25.89 27.94 2.99
N SER A 29 26.69 28.99 3.21
CA SER A 29 26.89 29.62 4.53
C SER A 29 25.65 30.33 5.07
N SER A 30 24.60 30.45 4.24
CA SER A 30 23.38 31.26 4.46
C SER A 30 22.27 30.55 5.24
N GLY A 31 22.58 29.50 6.01
CA GLY A 31 21.63 28.91 6.97
C GLY A 31 20.38 28.27 6.33
N GLY A 32 20.49 27.78 5.10
CA GLY A 32 19.40 27.06 4.42
C GLY A 32 18.42 27.92 3.61
N LEU A 33 18.71 29.21 3.41
CA LEU A 33 17.97 30.04 2.45
C LEU A 33 18.39 29.70 1.01
N LEU A 34 17.40 29.39 0.17
CA LEU A 34 17.57 29.15 -1.26
C LEU A 34 17.06 30.35 -2.05
N ASP A 35 17.90 30.92 -2.90
CA ASP A 35 17.44 31.90 -3.89
C ASP A 35 16.66 31.22 -5.03
N ARG A 36 16.11 32.04 -5.93
CA ARG A 36 15.30 31.56 -7.05
C ARG A 36 16.06 30.60 -7.97
N ASP A 37 17.33 30.88 -8.26
CA ASP A 37 18.12 30.12 -9.23
C ASP A 37 18.55 28.78 -8.64
N LEU A 38 18.94 28.75 -7.37
CA LEU A 38 19.23 27.55 -6.61
C LEU A 38 17.98 26.68 -6.47
N PHE A 39 16.84 27.28 -6.12
CA PHE A 39 15.58 26.55 -6.05
C PHE A 39 15.20 25.94 -7.39
N GLN A 40 15.30 26.71 -8.48
CA GLN A 40 15.01 26.23 -9.83
C GLN A 40 15.90 25.05 -10.22
N LYS A 41 17.20 25.09 -9.88
CA LYS A 41 18.12 23.97 -10.10
C LYS A 41 17.65 22.73 -9.34
N CYS A 42 17.37 22.84 -8.04
CA CYS A 42 16.93 21.73 -7.20
C CYS A 42 15.67 21.04 -7.72
N VAL A 43 14.65 21.80 -8.11
CA VAL A 43 13.34 21.23 -8.48
C VAL A 43 13.25 20.78 -9.92
N SER A 44 14.20 21.17 -10.78
CA SER A 44 14.14 20.96 -12.24
C SER A 44 13.90 19.50 -12.64
N SER A 45 14.56 18.55 -12.00
CA SER A 45 14.43 17.11 -12.25
C SER A 45 13.07 16.53 -11.84
N ASN A 46 12.34 17.18 -10.93
CA ASN A 46 11.09 16.68 -10.38
C ASN A 46 9.92 17.68 -10.55
N ILE A 47 10.08 18.69 -11.40
CA ILE A 47 9.16 19.83 -11.51
C ILE A 47 7.75 19.43 -11.92
N VAL A 48 7.61 18.38 -12.74
CA VAL A 48 6.29 17.90 -13.20
C VAL A 48 5.45 17.40 -12.01
N LEU A 49 6.03 16.54 -11.16
CA LEU A 49 5.37 16.01 -9.96
C LEU A 49 5.07 17.13 -8.96
N LEU A 50 6.04 18.01 -8.70
CA LEU A 50 5.87 19.14 -7.78
C LEU A 50 4.78 20.11 -8.28
N THR A 51 4.70 20.34 -9.59
CA THR A 51 3.65 21.16 -10.20
C THR A 51 2.28 20.53 -9.99
N GLN A 52 2.14 19.21 -10.17
CA GLN A 52 0.89 18.52 -9.88
C GLN A 52 0.50 18.64 -8.41
N ALA A 53 1.46 18.42 -7.51
CA ALA A 53 1.26 18.52 -6.06
C ALA A 53 0.78 19.91 -5.63
N PHE A 54 1.50 20.97 -6.00
CA PHE A 54 1.20 22.33 -5.55
C PHE A 54 0.02 22.98 -6.28
N ARG A 55 -0.34 22.50 -7.48
CA ARG A 55 -1.54 22.94 -8.19
C ARG A 55 -2.78 22.12 -7.85
N LYS A 56 -2.74 21.33 -6.78
CA LYS A 56 -3.86 20.49 -6.32
C LYS A 56 -4.41 19.57 -7.42
N LYS A 57 -3.51 19.00 -8.25
CA LYS A 57 -3.87 18.10 -9.36
C LYS A 57 -3.78 16.61 -8.99
N PHE A 58 -3.44 16.29 -7.74
CA PHE A 58 -3.54 14.93 -7.26
C PHE A 58 -5.00 14.51 -7.10
N VAL A 59 -5.22 13.20 -7.13
CA VAL A 59 -6.51 12.52 -7.01
C VAL A 59 -7.25 12.93 -5.73
N ILE A 60 -6.53 13.30 -4.67
CA ILE A 60 -7.08 13.96 -3.48
C ILE A 60 -6.43 15.36 -3.36
N PRO A 61 -7.11 16.42 -3.85
CA PRO A 61 -6.63 17.80 -3.80
C PRO A 61 -6.35 18.31 -2.37
N ASP A 62 -7.32 18.14 -1.46
CA ASP A 62 -7.28 18.63 -0.08
C ASP A 62 -6.93 17.49 0.88
N PHE A 63 -5.69 17.02 0.77
CA PHE A 63 -5.24 15.81 1.47
C PHE A 63 -5.25 15.95 3.00
N GLU A 64 -4.92 17.13 3.54
CA GLU A 64 -4.91 17.37 4.99
C GLU A 64 -6.31 17.23 5.60
N GLU A 65 -7.34 17.80 4.96
CA GLU A 65 -8.74 17.64 5.37
C GLU A 65 -9.18 16.18 5.29
N PHE A 66 -8.85 15.50 4.18
CA PHE A 66 -9.11 14.07 4.01
C PHE A 66 -8.48 13.22 5.11
N THR A 67 -7.22 13.48 5.47
CA THR A 67 -6.55 12.75 6.55
C THR A 67 -7.18 13.01 7.92
N GLY A 68 -7.71 14.21 8.16
CA GLY A 68 -8.51 14.49 9.36
C GLY A 68 -9.81 13.67 9.44
N HIS A 69 -10.38 13.25 8.30
CA HIS A 69 -11.51 12.31 8.28
C HIS A 69 -11.06 10.89 8.60
N VAL A 70 -9.91 10.48 8.06
CA VAL A 70 -9.31 9.17 8.33
C VAL A 70 -8.97 9.02 9.81
N ASP A 71 -8.42 10.06 10.44
CA ASP A 71 -8.08 10.05 11.86
C ASP A 71 -9.33 9.92 12.74
N ARG A 72 -10.44 10.57 12.38
CA ARG A 72 -11.73 10.39 13.07
C ARG A 72 -12.25 8.96 12.96
N ILE A 73 -12.26 8.39 11.76
CA ILE A 73 -12.66 7.00 11.54
C ILE A 73 -11.74 6.03 12.31
N PHE A 74 -10.45 6.33 12.37
CA PHE A 74 -9.50 5.54 13.12
C PHE A 74 -9.85 5.51 14.61
N GLU A 75 -10.12 6.66 15.23
CA GLU A 75 -10.51 6.73 16.64
C GLU A 75 -11.88 6.08 16.89
N ASP A 76 -12.88 6.31 16.02
CA ASP A 76 -14.19 5.66 16.15
C ASP A 76 -14.09 4.13 16.13
N CYS A 77 -13.27 3.57 15.23
CA CYS A 77 -13.06 2.14 15.11
C CYS A 77 -12.18 1.55 16.23
N LYS A 78 -11.29 2.36 16.83
CA LYS A 78 -10.38 1.92 17.89
C LYS A 78 -11.12 1.51 19.17
N GLU A 79 -12.28 2.09 19.42
CA GLU A 79 -13.15 1.76 20.55
C GLU A 79 -13.78 0.35 20.43
N LEU A 80 -13.73 -0.27 19.24
CA LEU A 80 -14.24 -1.61 18.98
C LEU A 80 -13.26 -2.69 19.48
N THR A 81 -13.24 -2.92 20.79
CA THR A 81 -12.34 -3.88 21.48
C THR A 81 -12.80 -5.35 21.40
N GLY A 82 -13.82 -5.65 20.61
CA GLY A 82 -14.35 -7.01 20.45
C GLY A 82 -13.49 -7.91 19.54
N GLY A 83 -13.82 -9.20 19.51
CA GLY A 83 -13.14 -10.19 18.67
C GLY A 83 -12.18 -11.10 19.46
N LYS A 84 -11.45 -11.96 18.75
CA LYS A 84 -10.46 -12.86 19.33
C LYS A 84 -9.25 -12.96 18.42
N VAL A 85 -8.06 -12.85 19.01
CA VAL A 85 -6.79 -13.11 18.31
C VAL A 85 -6.80 -14.55 17.78
N ALA A 86 -6.31 -14.72 16.56
CA ALA A 86 -6.17 -16.02 15.93
C ALA A 86 -5.19 -16.90 16.72
N ALA A 87 -5.70 -17.93 17.40
CA ALA A 87 -4.91 -18.77 18.29
C ALA A 87 -4.51 -20.14 17.70
N TYR A 88 -4.93 -20.46 16.47
CA TYR A 88 -4.66 -21.75 15.84
C TYR A 88 -3.19 -21.90 15.35
N ILE A 89 -2.45 -20.80 15.24
CA ILE A 89 -1.01 -20.78 14.99
C ILE A 89 -0.34 -20.10 16.20
N PRO A 90 0.63 -20.74 16.89
CA PRO A 90 1.26 -20.19 18.09
C PRO A 90 1.88 -18.80 17.90
N GLN A 91 2.40 -18.51 16.72
CA GLN A 91 2.98 -17.21 16.38
C GLN A 91 1.93 -16.10 16.29
N LEU A 92 0.72 -16.42 15.81
CA LEU A 92 -0.39 -15.46 15.75
C LEU A 92 -1.01 -15.23 17.13
N ALA A 93 -1.02 -16.25 17.99
CA ALA A 93 -1.53 -16.14 19.37
C ALA A 93 -0.76 -15.12 20.23
N LYS A 94 0.48 -14.78 19.83
CA LYS A 94 1.33 -13.78 20.50
C LYS A 94 0.99 -12.33 20.13
N SER A 95 0.12 -12.11 19.15
CA SER A 95 -0.27 -10.76 18.74
C SER A 95 -1.02 -10.05 19.87
N ASN A 96 -0.61 -8.82 20.18
CA ASN A 96 -1.31 -7.97 21.15
C ASN A 96 -2.66 -7.52 20.53
N PRO A 97 -3.82 -7.79 21.17
CA PRO A 97 -5.14 -7.39 20.67
C PRO A 97 -5.33 -5.87 20.57
N ASP A 98 -4.55 -5.07 21.30
CA ASP A 98 -4.64 -3.61 21.30
C ASP A 98 -3.93 -2.96 20.09
N LEU A 99 -3.30 -3.76 19.23
CA LEU A 99 -2.64 -3.26 18.03
C LEU A 99 -3.64 -2.91 16.94
N TRP A 100 -3.87 -1.60 16.80
CA TRP A 100 -4.67 -1.02 15.72
C TRP A 100 -3.86 -0.03 14.89
N GLY A 101 -3.92 -0.12 13.56
CA GLY A 101 -3.15 0.73 12.66
C GLY A 101 -3.77 0.82 11.27
N VAL A 102 -3.81 2.03 10.71
CA VAL A 102 -4.34 2.33 9.37
C VAL A 102 -3.27 3.07 8.57
N SER A 103 -3.05 2.64 7.33
CA SER A 103 -2.17 3.32 6.39
C SER A 103 -2.81 3.41 5.03
N LEU A 104 -2.59 4.54 4.36
CA LEU A 104 -3.09 4.80 3.02
C LEU A 104 -1.97 5.32 2.11
N CYS A 105 -2.08 4.97 0.84
CA CYS A 105 -1.25 5.46 -0.25
C CYS A 105 -2.16 5.68 -1.45
N THR A 106 -2.25 6.91 -1.95
CA THR A 106 -3.00 7.20 -3.18
C THR A 106 -2.20 6.78 -4.41
N VAL A 107 -2.86 6.71 -5.57
CA VAL A 107 -2.21 6.43 -6.85
C VAL A 107 -1.15 7.49 -7.23
N ASP A 108 -1.28 8.71 -6.69
CA ASP A 108 -0.31 9.79 -6.86
C ASP A 108 0.84 9.74 -5.86
N GLY A 109 0.81 8.79 -4.90
CA GLY A 109 1.84 8.62 -3.86
C GLY A 109 1.65 9.51 -2.63
N GLN A 110 0.47 10.10 -2.44
CA GLN A 110 0.13 10.79 -1.18
C GLN A 110 -0.07 9.74 -0.09
N ARG A 111 0.52 9.95 1.10
CA ARG A 111 0.58 8.92 2.15
C ARG A 111 0.24 9.48 3.52
N HIS A 112 -0.56 8.73 4.26
CA HIS A 112 -0.90 9.00 5.65
C HIS A 112 -0.97 7.69 6.44
N SER A 113 -0.64 7.77 7.72
CA SER A 113 -0.56 6.61 8.61
C SER A 113 -0.95 7.04 10.03
N VAL A 114 -1.82 6.29 10.69
CA VAL A 114 -2.26 6.52 12.06
C VAL A 114 -2.27 5.20 12.85
N GLY A 115 -1.83 5.24 14.11
CA GLY A 115 -1.68 4.06 14.96
C GLY A 115 -0.44 3.20 14.67
N HIS A 116 -0.54 1.90 14.94
CA HIS A 116 0.57 0.92 14.96
C HIS A 116 1.00 0.43 13.56
N THR A 117 1.32 1.36 12.67
CA THR A 117 1.53 1.09 11.23
C THR A 117 2.92 0.58 10.85
N LYS A 118 3.86 0.58 11.81
CA LYS A 118 5.25 0.15 11.61
C LYS A 118 5.57 -1.19 12.26
N ILE A 119 4.57 -1.84 12.85
CA ILE A 119 4.71 -3.17 13.44
C ILE A 119 4.55 -4.21 12.31
N PRO A 120 5.57 -5.03 12.04
CA PRO A 120 5.47 -6.05 11.00
C PRO A 120 4.53 -7.19 11.45
N PHE A 121 3.75 -7.71 10.51
CA PHE A 121 2.93 -8.90 10.68
C PHE A 121 2.88 -9.71 9.38
N CYS A 122 2.52 -10.98 9.47
CA CYS A 122 2.42 -11.85 8.30
C CYS A 122 1.19 -11.48 7.45
N LEU A 123 1.35 -11.40 6.12
CA LEU A 123 0.25 -11.08 5.21
C LEU A 123 -0.91 -12.09 5.24
N GLN A 124 -0.64 -13.35 5.58
CA GLN A 124 -1.63 -14.43 5.56
C GLN A 124 -2.39 -14.46 4.21
N SER A 125 -3.71 -14.64 4.21
CA SER A 125 -4.53 -14.68 3.00
C SER A 125 -4.48 -13.41 2.15
N CYS A 126 -4.02 -12.27 2.67
CA CYS A 126 -3.85 -11.04 1.89
C CYS A 126 -2.77 -11.16 0.80
N VAL A 127 -1.95 -12.22 0.81
CA VAL A 127 -0.97 -12.50 -0.25
C VAL A 127 -1.60 -13.06 -1.52
N LYS A 128 -2.79 -13.69 -1.44
CA LYS A 128 -3.40 -14.42 -2.56
C LYS A 128 -3.67 -13.55 -3.81
N PRO A 129 -4.19 -12.30 -3.69
CA PRO A 129 -4.32 -11.42 -4.85
C PRO A 129 -2.98 -11.06 -5.49
N LEU A 130 -1.91 -10.94 -4.69
CA LEU A 130 -0.59 -10.59 -5.19
C LEU A 130 0.01 -11.75 -6.01
N THR A 131 -0.05 -12.98 -5.49
CA THR A 131 0.44 -14.16 -6.23
C THR A 131 -0.37 -14.39 -7.49
N TYR A 132 -1.69 -14.19 -7.44
CA TYR A 132 -2.54 -14.25 -8.63
C TYR A 132 -2.17 -13.18 -9.67
N ALA A 133 -1.95 -11.93 -9.26
CA ALA A 133 -1.51 -10.89 -10.18
C ALA A 133 -0.15 -11.23 -10.84
N ILE A 134 0.80 -11.79 -10.08
CA ILE A 134 2.09 -12.24 -10.60
C ILE A 134 1.92 -13.36 -11.63
N SER A 135 1.10 -14.37 -11.34
CA SER A 135 0.88 -15.49 -12.26
C SER A 135 0.22 -15.03 -13.56
N ILE A 136 -0.78 -14.14 -13.48
CA ILE A 136 -1.44 -13.55 -14.64
C ILE A 136 -0.46 -12.70 -15.46
N SER A 137 0.34 -11.86 -14.80
CA SER A 137 1.33 -11.00 -15.48
C SER A 137 2.41 -11.81 -16.20
N THR A 138 2.71 -13.02 -15.73
CA THR A 138 3.82 -13.85 -16.26
C THR A 138 3.33 -14.85 -17.32
N LEU A 139 2.14 -15.44 -17.13
CA LEU A 139 1.65 -16.57 -17.91
C LEU A 139 0.42 -16.23 -18.76
N GLY A 140 -0.20 -15.07 -18.51
CA GLY A 140 -1.43 -14.65 -19.16
C GLY A 140 -2.69 -15.28 -18.55
N THR A 141 -3.79 -14.53 -18.66
CA THR A 141 -5.11 -14.90 -18.11
C THR A 141 -5.60 -16.25 -18.60
N ASP A 142 -5.51 -16.51 -19.89
CA ASP A 142 -6.05 -17.74 -20.48
C ASP A 142 -5.32 -18.99 -20.01
N TYR A 143 -4.01 -18.90 -19.74
CA TYR A 143 -3.25 -20.03 -19.23
C TYR A 143 -3.58 -20.31 -17.77
N VAL A 144 -3.55 -19.28 -16.91
CA VAL A 144 -3.83 -19.42 -15.48
C VAL A 144 -5.22 -20.01 -15.25
N HIS A 145 -6.22 -19.55 -16.01
CA HIS A 145 -7.60 -19.98 -15.84
C HIS A 145 -7.95 -21.35 -16.45
N LYS A 146 -6.97 -22.07 -17.02
CA LYS A 146 -7.10 -23.52 -17.24
C LYS A 146 -7.06 -24.32 -15.94
N PHE A 147 -6.49 -23.75 -14.87
CA PHE A 147 -6.23 -24.46 -13.62
C PHE A 147 -7.04 -23.92 -12.44
N VAL A 148 -7.59 -22.71 -12.54
CA VAL A 148 -8.39 -22.08 -11.49
C VAL A 148 -9.53 -21.26 -12.10
N GLY A 149 -10.73 -21.35 -11.51
CA GLY A 149 -11.88 -20.60 -11.97
C GLY A 149 -11.82 -19.10 -11.66
N LYS A 150 -12.93 -18.41 -11.95
CA LYS A 150 -13.11 -16.96 -11.74
C LYS A 150 -14.26 -16.62 -10.78
N GLU A 151 -15.13 -17.59 -10.51
CA GLU A 151 -16.42 -17.37 -9.86
C GLU A 151 -16.35 -17.66 -8.35
N PRO A 152 -17.22 -17.03 -7.54
CA PRO A 152 -17.34 -17.37 -6.13
C PRO A 152 -17.86 -18.81 -5.96
N SER A 153 -17.46 -19.46 -4.87
CA SER A 153 -17.91 -20.83 -4.55
C SER A 153 -19.28 -20.88 -3.85
N GLY A 154 -19.75 -19.75 -3.31
CA GLY A 154 -20.89 -19.72 -2.37
C GLY A 154 -20.60 -20.41 -1.02
N LEU A 155 -19.38 -20.90 -0.81
CA LEU A 155 -18.93 -21.63 0.37
C LEU A 155 -17.89 -20.80 1.16
N ARG A 156 -17.68 -21.14 2.44
CA ARG A 156 -16.61 -20.51 3.23
C ARG A 156 -15.24 -20.80 2.62
N TYR A 157 -14.33 -19.81 2.68
CA TYR A 157 -13.01 -19.84 2.05
C TYR A 157 -12.08 -20.99 2.49
N ASN A 158 -12.35 -21.58 3.66
CA ASN A 158 -11.55 -22.66 4.25
C ASN A 158 -11.99 -24.06 3.80
N LYS A 159 -13.08 -24.18 3.05
CA LYS A 159 -13.51 -25.47 2.48
C LYS A 159 -12.71 -25.74 1.21
N LEU A 160 -12.06 -26.90 1.15
CA LEU A 160 -11.50 -27.41 -0.09
C LEU A 160 -12.66 -27.86 -0.97
N SER A 161 -13.05 -27.04 -1.94
CA SER A 161 -14.07 -27.37 -2.93
C SER A 161 -13.56 -27.07 -4.34
N LEU A 162 -14.01 -27.89 -5.28
CA LEU A 162 -13.81 -27.74 -6.71
C LEU A 162 -15.15 -27.39 -7.35
N ASN A 163 -15.11 -26.70 -8.48
CA ASN A 163 -16.28 -26.48 -9.34
C ASN A 163 -16.61 -27.74 -10.17
N GLU A 164 -17.62 -27.64 -11.02
CA GLU A 164 -18.08 -28.74 -11.89
C GLU A 164 -16.99 -29.20 -12.87
N GLU A 165 -16.06 -28.31 -13.20
CA GLU A 165 -14.90 -28.57 -14.06
C GLU A 165 -13.71 -29.23 -13.33
N GLY A 166 -13.84 -29.54 -12.03
CA GLY A 166 -12.79 -30.19 -11.25
C GLY A 166 -11.60 -29.30 -10.90
N ILE A 167 -11.75 -27.97 -11.00
CA ILE A 167 -10.73 -26.98 -10.63
C ILE A 167 -11.21 -26.13 -9.43
N PRO A 168 -10.32 -25.47 -8.67
CA PRO A 168 -10.76 -24.58 -7.60
C PRO A 168 -11.56 -23.39 -8.16
N HIS A 169 -12.58 -22.95 -7.43
CA HIS A 169 -13.52 -21.92 -7.91
C HIS A 169 -12.86 -20.58 -8.29
N ASN A 170 -11.89 -20.12 -7.50
CA ASN A 170 -11.20 -18.84 -7.73
C ASN A 170 -9.87 -18.80 -6.97
N PRO A 171 -8.94 -17.90 -7.33
CA PRO A 171 -7.64 -17.76 -6.67
C PRO A 171 -7.72 -17.26 -5.20
N MET A 172 -8.88 -16.82 -4.72
CA MET A 172 -9.02 -16.24 -3.37
C MET A 172 -9.29 -17.29 -2.29
N VAL A 173 -9.74 -18.49 -2.66
CA VAL A 173 -9.85 -19.62 -1.72
C VAL A 173 -8.53 -20.37 -1.58
N ASN A 174 -8.36 -21.12 -0.48
CA ASN A 174 -7.10 -21.82 -0.21
C ASN A 174 -6.69 -22.79 -1.33
N ALA A 175 -7.65 -23.56 -1.88
CA ALA A 175 -7.38 -24.48 -2.99
C ALA A 175 -6.86 -23.74 -4.25
N GLY A 176 -7.48 -22.61 -4.61
CA GLY A 176 -7.05 -21.80 -5.74
C GLY A 176 -5.68 -21.16 -5.53
N ALA A 177 -5.40 -20.70 -4.32
CA ALA A 177 -4.09 -20.13 -3.99
C ALA A 177 -2.96 -21.17 -4.05
N ILE A 178 -3.22 -22.43 -3.70
CA ILE A 178 -2.25 -23.54 -3.85
C ILE A 178 -1.97 -23.78 -5.34
N VAL A 179 -3.01 -23.85 -6.16
CA VAL A 179 -2.85 -24.00 -7.62
C VAL A 179 -2.09 -22.82 -8.21
N VAL A 180 -2.47 -21.58 -7.90
CA VAL A 180 -1.75 -20.37 -8.36
C VAL A 180 -0.28 -20.41 -7.95
N SER A 181 0.02 -20.82 -6.72
CA SER A 181 1.41 -20.94 -6.24
C SER A 181 2.22 -21.95 -7.06
N SER A 182 1.60 -23.05 -7.51
CA SER A 182 2.27 -24.05 -8.35
C SER A 182 2.60 -23.56 -9.77
N LEU A 183 1.99 -22.45 -10.21
CA LEU A 183 2.24 -21.86 -11.53
C LEU A 183 3.43 -20.88 -11.52
N ILE A 184 3.83 -20.40 -10.35
CA ILE A 184 4.88 -19.38 -10.18
C ILE A 184 6.21 -20.11 -9.92
N LYS A 185 7.27 -19.71 -10.63
CA LYS A 185 8.64 -20.23 -10.43
C LYS A 185 9.31 -19.62 -9.20
#